data_AF-A0A924K317-F1
#
_entry.id   AF-A0A924K317-F1
#
_cell.length_a   1.000
_cell.length_b   1.000
_cell.length_c   1.000
_cell.angle_alpha   90.00
_cell.angle_beta   90.00
_cell.angle_gamma   90.00
#
_symmetry.space_group_name_H-M   'P 1'
#
loop_
_entity.id
_entity.type
_entity.pdbx_description
1 polymer ?
#
loop_
_entity_poly.entity_id
_entity_poly.type
_entity_poly.pdbx_seq_one_letter_code
_entity_poly.pdbx_strand_id
1 'polypeptide(L)'
;MSGKSVPDRNNYPDARASPVGIARAEADYQRFRFAYLEVARIDPTNEVGLAMIGADMDRAHAQLQALTGLPMLPFTQGPSAVFRREAQRLAPAHEHEE
;
A
#
# COMPACT_ATOMS: atom_id res chain seq x y z
N MET A 1 43.22 -34.64 12.51
CA MET A 1 41.75 -34.70 12.76
C MET A 1 41.23 -33.27 12.70
N SER A 2 40.88 -32.77 11.52
CA SER A 2 39.52 -32.72 10.96
C SER A 2 38.50 -32.08 11.90
N GLY A 3 38.14 -30.84 11.58
CA GLY A 3 37.02 -30.10 12.13
C GLY A 3 36.68 -28.95 11.18
N LYS A 4 36.28 -29.26 9.94
CA LYS A 4 35.73 -28.26 9.02
C LYS A 4 34.40 -27.81 9.61
N SER A 5 34.37 -26.62 10.21
CA SER A 5 33.11 -25.97 10.59
C SER A 5 32.28 -25.77 9.34
N VAL A 6 31.15 -26.48 9.30
CA VAL A 6 30.10 -26.37 8.29
C VAL A 6 29.57 -24.93 8.35
N PRO A 7 29.41 -24.22 7.22
CA PRO A 7 28.76 -22.92 7.25
C PRO A 7 27.31 -23.10 7.73
N ASP A 8 27.01 -22.45 8.83
CA ASP A 8 25.69 -22.37 9.43
C ASP A 8 24.69 -21.83 8.39
N ARG A 9 23.70 -22.65 8.02
CA ARG A 9 22.66 -22.32 7.03
C ARG A 9 21.64 -21.30 7.56
N ASN A 10 21.80 -20.81 8.79
CA ASN A 10 20.94 -19.81 9.40
C ASN A 10 21.49 -18.38 9.31
N ASN A 11 22.65 -18.17 8.68
CA ASN A 11 23.13 -16.83 8.35
C ASN A 11 22.43 -16.29 7.10
N TYR A 12 21.09 -16.20 7.14
CA TYR A 12 20.43 -15.17 6.36
C TYR A 12 20.92 -13.84 6.94
N PRO A 13 21.50 -12.93 6.14
CA PRO A 13 21.70 -11.59 6.62
C PRO A 13 20.33 -11.11 7.10
N ASP A 14 20.27 -10.79 8.39
CA ASP A 14 19.27 -9.97 9.04
C ASP A 14 18.74 -9.01 7.97
N ALA A 15 17.55 -9.32 7.43
CA ALA A 15 16.92 -8.57 6.36
C ALA A 15 16.39 -7.28 6.98
N ARG A 16 17.28 -6.50 7.58
CA ARG A 16 17.06 -5.12 7.94
C ARG A 16 16.59 -4.48 6.66
N ALA A 17 15.31 -4.17 6.60
CA ALA A 17 14.77 -3.43 5.50
C ALA A 17 15.67 -2.22 5.28
N SER A 18 16.32 -2.18 4.12
CA SER A 18 17.17 -1.04 3.79
C SER A 18 16.31 0.20 3.90
N PRO A 19 16.79 1.30 4.52
CA PRO A 19 16.05 2.56 4.53
C PRO A 19 15.57 2.98 3.13
N VAL A 20 16.34 2.61 2.09
CA VAL A 20 15.99 2.81 0.67
C VAL A 20 14.78 1.97 0.26
N GLY A 21 14.69 0.72 0.73
CA GLY A 21 13.56 -0.17 0.46
C GLY A 21 12.26 0.30 1.11
N ILE A 22 12.34 0.78 2.36
CA ILE A 22 11.20 1.36 3.09
C ILE A 22 10.71 2.61 2.36
N ALA A 23 11.62 3.55 2.05
CA ALA A 23 11.28 4.79 1.37
C ALA A 23 10.64 4.55 0.00
N ARG A 24 11.10 3.52 -0.73
CA ARG A 24 10.51 3.15 -2.02
C ARG A 24 9.09 2.58 -1.86
N ALA A 25 8.90 1.65 -0.93
CA ALA A 25 7.57 1.07 -0.67
C ALA A 25 6.57 2.12 -0.18
N GLU A 26 7.02 3.07 0.65
CA GLU A 26 6.21 4.20 1.09
C GLU A 26 5.85 5.13 -0.08
N ALA A 27 6.82 5.47 -0.94
CA ALA A 27 6.56 6.29 -2.13
C ALA A 27 5.55 5.62 -3.09
N ASP A 28 5.67 4.31 -3.31
CA ASP A 28 4.75 3.55 -4.15
C ASP A 28 3.33 3.55 -3.53
N TYR A 29 3.21 3.31 -2.23
CA TYR A 29 1.92 3.38 -1.53
C TYR A 29 1.26 4.77 -1.66
N GLN A 30 2.02 5.84 -1.42
CA GLN A 30 1.49 7.21 -1.54
C GLN A 30 1.08 7.54 -2.98
N ARG A 31 1.84 7.07 -3.97
CA ARG A 31 1.51 7.25 -5.39
C ARG A 31 0.17 6.59 -5.75
N PHE A 32 -0.05 5.35 -5.33
CA PHE A 32 -1.32 4.66 -5.59
C PHE A 32 -2.48 5.29 -4.81
N ARG A 33 -2.24 5.71 -3.55
CA ARG A 33 -3.25 6.44 -2.77
C ARG A 33 -3.67 7.74 -3.46
N PHE A 34 -2.72 8.53 -3.97
CA PHE A 34 -3.02 9.75 -4.71
C PHE A 34 -3.86 9.45 -5.97
N ALA A 35 -3.43 8.47 -6.77
CA ALA A 35 -4.16 8.07 -7.98
C ALA A 35 -5.59 7.59 -7.66
N TYR A 36 -5.76 6.83 -6.57
CA TYR A 36 -7.07 6.36 -6.14
C TYR A 36 -7.99 7.55 -5.81
N LEU A 37 -7.49 8.50 -5.02
CA LEU A 37 -8.26 9.68 -4.61
C LEU A 37 -8.60 10.59 -5.80
N GLU A 38 -7.67 10.73 -6.74
CA GLU A 38 -7.91 11.50 -7.96
C GLU A 38 -9.01 10.88 -8.82
N VAL A 39 -8.95 9.57 -9.08
CA VAL A 39 -9.99 8.85 -9.82
C VAL A 39 -11.32 8.90 -9.06
N ALA A 40 -11.31 8.66 -7.75
CA ALA A 40 -12.52 8.70 -6.94
C ALA A 40 -13.19 10.08 -6.90
N ARG A 41 -12.40 11.16 -7.06
CA ARG A 41 -12.90 12.54 -7.13
C ARG A 41 -13.47 12.87 -8.52
N ILE A 42 -12.80 12.42 -9.59
CA ILE A 42 -13.18 12.73 -10.98
C ILE A 42 -14.34 11.85 -11.45
N ASP A 43 -14.25 10.55 -11.20
CA ASP A 43 -15.23 9.54 -11.59
C ASP A 43 -15.38 8.48 -10.48
N PRO A 44 -16.18 8.78 -9.44
CA PRO A 44 -16.44 7.84 -8.35
C PRO A 44 -17.19 6.58 -8.79
N THR A 45 -17.75 6.56 -10.01
CA THR A 45 -18.47 5.42 -10.57
C THR A 45 -17.58 4.47 -11.36
N ASN A 46 -16.31 4.83 -11.58
CA ASN A 46 -15.32 3.96 -12.22
C ASN A 46 -14.86 2.84 -11.28
N GLU A 47 -15.74 1.88 -11.03
CA GLU A 47 -15.51 0.77 -10.10
C GLU A 47 -14.29 -0.07 -10.50
N VAL A 48 -14.07 -0.26 -11.80
CA VAL A 48 -12.92 -1.03 -12.32
C VAL A 48 -11.61 -0.30 -12.06
N GLY A 49 -11.52 0.99 -12.39
CA GLY A 49 -10.33 1.80 -12.15
C GLY A 49 -9.99 1.89 -10.67
N LEU A 50 -11.00 2.12 -9.83
CA LEU A 50 -10.83 2.14 -8.38
C LEU A 50 -10.39 0.78 -7.82
N ALA A 51 -10.94 -0.33 -8.31
CA ALA A 51 -10.55 -1.67 -7.89
C ALA A 51 -9.10 -2.00 -8.28
N MET A 52 -8.68 -1.63 -9.49
CA MET A 52 -7.31 -1.85 -9.96
C MET A 52 -6.29 -1.07 -9.12
N ILE A 53 -6.52 0.23 -8.93
CA ILE A 53 -5.62 1.07 -8.14
C ILE A 53 -5.61 0.64 -6.67
N GLY A 54 -6.77 0.27 -6.13
CA GLY A 54 -6.87 -0.27 -4.76
C GLY A 54 -6.04 -1.55 -4.59
N ALA A 55 -6.08 -2.48 -5.55
CA ALA A 55 -5.27 -3.69 -5.49
C ALA A 55 -3.76 -3.41 -5.54
N ASP A 56 -3.31 -2.44 -6.33
CA ASP A 56 -1.89 -2.06 -6.39
C ASP A 56 -1.45 -1.33 -5.11
N MET A 57 -2.31 -0.48 -4.55
CA MET A 57 -2.09 0.16 -3.25
C MET A 57 -1.97 -0.88 -2.12
N ASP A 58 -2.82 -1.91 -2.11
CA ASP A 58 -2.77 -3.01 -1.13
C ASP A 58 -1.44 -3.78 -1.22
N ARG A 59 -0.95 -4.05 -2.44
CA ARG A 59 0.36 -4.69 -2.63
C ARG A 59 1.51 -3.83 -2.12
N ALA A 60 1.49 -2.52 -2.39
CA ALA A 60 2.51 -1.60 -1.89
C ALA A 60 2.49 -1.50 -0.36
N HIS A 61 1.30 -1.45 0.24
CA HIS A 61 1.17 -1.43 1.70
C HIS A 61 1.63 -2.74 2.35
N ALA A 62 1.29 -3.88 1.73
CA ALA A 62 1.76 -5.19 2.14
C ALA A 62 3.31 -5.26 2.13
N GLN A 63 3.94 -4.74 1.07
CA GLN A 63 5.39 -4.66 1.00
C GLN A 63 5.98 -3.76 2.10
N LEU A 64 5.35 -2.62 2.39
CA LEU A 64 5.78 -1.72 3.45
C LEU A 64 5.67 -2.37 4.84
N GLN A 65 4.58 -3.10 5.12
CA GLN A 65 4.39 -3.86 6.37
C GLN A 65 5.47 -4.92 6.54
N ALA A 66 5.75 -5.70 5.48
CA ALA A 66 6.79 -6.71 5.49
C ALA A 66 8.19 -6.13 5.78
N LEU A 67 8.49 -4.94 5.25
CA LEU A 67 9.77 -4.25 5.46
C LEU A 67 9.88 -3.63 6.87
N THR A 68 8.78 -3.14 7.42
CA THR A 68 8.77 -2.48 8.75
C THR A 68 8.57 -3.46 9.91
N GLY A 69 8.38 -4.75 9.62
CA GLY A 69 8.10 -5.76 10.63
C GLY A 69 6.72 -5.62 11.28
N LEU A 70 5.83 -4.83 10.67
CA LEU A 70 4.46 -4.69 11.11
C LEU A 70 3.65 -5.92 10.68
N PRO A 71 2.67 -6.36 11.50
CA PRO A 71 1.80 -7.46 11.11
C PRO A 71 1.09 -7.14 9.80
N MET A 72 1.05 -8.13 8.90
CA MET A 72 0.31 -8.02 7.64
C MET A 72 -1.18 -7.99 7.95
N LEU A 73 -1.73 -6.80 8.10
CA LEU A 73 -3.17 -6.62 8.15
C LEU A 73 -3.62 -6.54 6.69
N PRO A 74 -4.35 -7.55 6.17
CA PRO A 74 -5.02 -7.36 4.90
C PRO A 74 -5.88 -6.10 5.03
N PHE A 75 -5.87 -5.24 4.01
CA PHE A 75 -6.92 -4.25 3.86
C PHE A 75 -8.23 -5.04 3.75
N THR A 76 -8.92 -5.20 4.87
CA THR A 76 -10.01 -6.15 5.06
C THR A 76 -11.19 -5.70 4.21
N GLN A 77 -11.26 -6.16 2.95
CA GLN A 77 -12.43 -6.22 2.07
C GLN A 77 -13.38 -5.00 2.00
N GLY A 78 -12.92 -3.81 2.41
CA GLY A 78 -13.68 -2.56 2.39
C GLY A 78 -12.90 -1.28 2.12
N PRO A 79 -11.72 -1.28 1.43
CA PRO A 79 -11.05 -0.03 1.07
C PRO A 79 -11.91 0.81 0.11
N SER A 80 -12.69 0.17 -0.76
CA SER A 80 -13.62 0.88 -1.65
C SER A 80 -14.57 1.80 -0.87
N ALA A 81 -15.13 1.36 0.26
CA ALA A 81 -16.05 2.17 1.05
C ALA A 81 -15.34 3.27 1.88
N VAL A 82 -14.19 2.96 2.49
CA VAL A 82 -13.45 3.93 3.32
C VAL A 82 -12.85 5.04 2.46
N PHE A 83 -12.20 4.68 1.35
CA PHE A 83 -11.60 5.66 0.44
C PHE A 83 -12.65 6.38 -0.42
N ARG A 84 -13.80 5.75 -0.75
CA ARG A 84 -14.91 6.48 -1.38
C ARG A 84 -15.49 7.52 -0.42
N ARG A 85 -15.57 7.23 0.89
CA ARG A 85 -15.93 8.23 1.93
C ARG A 85 -14.86 9.32 2.10
N GLU A 86 -13.59 8.99 1.96
CA GLU A 86 -12.50 9.97 2.01
C GLU A 86 -12.52 10.87 0.78
N ALA A 87 -12.69 10.31 -0.42
CA ALA A 87 -12.88 11.05 -1.65
C ALA A 87 -14.11 11.95 -1.61
N GLN A 88 -15.24 11.48 -1.05
CA GLN A 88 -16.43 12.30 -0.83
C GLN A 88 -16.20 13.45 0.15
N ARG A 89 -15.36 13.27 1.18
CA ARG A 89 -15.00 14.35 2.12
C ARG A 89 -14.04 15.37 1.51
N LEU A 90 -13.22 14.96 0.56
CA LEU A 90 -12.26 15.81 -0.14
C LEU A 90 -12.86 16.45 -1.40
N ALA A 91 -13.99 15.95 -1.89
CA ALA A 91 -14.75 16.60 -2.95
C ALA A 91 -15.33 17.92 -2.39
N PRO A 92 -15.14 19.05 -3.10
CA PRO A 92 -15.84 20.27 -2.72
C PRO A 92 -17.34 19.97 -2.71
N ALA A 93 -18.06 20.49 -1.71
CA ALA A 93 -19.51 20.42 -1.69
C ALA A 93 -19.97 20.92 -3.06
N HIS A 94 -20.56 20.03 -3.86
CA HIS A 94 -21.22 20.45 -5.08
C HIS A 94 -22.28 21.44 -4.62
N GLU A 95 -22.01 22.72 -4.87
CA GLU A 95 -22.98 23.80 -4.80
C GLU A 95 -24.11 23.37 -5.75
N HIS A 96 -25.15 22.80 -5.15
CA HIS A 96 -26.47 22.73 -5.74
C HIS A 96 -26.98 24.16 -5.79
N GLU A 97 -26.62 24.89 -6.84
CA GLU A 97 -27.28 26.12 -7.23
C GLU A 97 -27.64 26.01 -8.72
N GLU A 98 -28.83 25.46 -8.96
CA GLU A 98 -29.68 25.86 -10.10
C GLU A 98 -30.49 27.10 -9.70
#